data_AF-A0A1G1HK55-F1
#
_entry.id   AF-A0A1G1HK55-F1
#
_cell.length_a   1.000
_cell.length_b   1.000
_cell.length_c   1.000
_cell.angle_alpha   90.00
_cell.angle_beta   90.00
_cell.angle_gamma   90.00
#
_symmetry.space_group_name_H-M   'P 1'
#
loop_
_entity.id
_entity.type
_entity.pdbx_description
1 polymer ?
#
loop_
_entity_poly.entity_id
_entity_poly.type
_entity_poly.pdbx_seq_one_letter_code
_entity_poly.pdbx_strand_id
1 'polypeptide(L)'
;MLDNELLLKILKKTLSSGGEYADVFAEHRRPTSIQLEDNKIEKIFTGVDSGVGIRLIANGKTYYAFSNDISEKALLELAGSLKALHLASGKSEDKDFTLDLRKQRPNVDYTIKLLPEKIPIDKKIELVRAANTTARDFDKRVRQVLAGYRDFVQRVQIATSDGFTAEDERIHTLMVVHIVVSDNGTIQTGYEQAGGSIGFELFESIKPEDIALKAVERSLMMLNARRAPGGRMPVVISSEAGGTMIHEAIGHGLEADLAQQGLSVYSKQIGELVASPLVTVIDDATLPNKRGSFRFDDEGTPSQKTVLVKNGVLIGYMYD
;
A
#
# COMPACT_ATOMS: atom_id res chain seq x y z
N MET A 1 2.92 16.34 13.52
CA MET A 1 4.09 15.53 13.89
C MET A 1 4.38 15.79 15.36
N LEU A 2 4.76 14.76 16.08
CA LEU A 2 5.13 14.83 17.48
C LEU A 2 6.57 15.35 17.58
N ASP A 3 6.88 16.10 18.63
CA ASP A 3 8.27 16.48 18.89
C ASP A 3 9.08 15.28 19.42
N ASN A 4 10.41 15.37 19.26
CA ASN A 4 11.31 14.28 19.65
C ASN A 4 11.32 14.01 21.17
N GLU A 5 11.03 15.01 22.00
CA GLU A 5 10.99 14.84 23.46
C GLU A 5 9.82 13.95 23.86
N LEU A 6 8.65 14.18 23.27
CA LEU A 6 7.45 13.37 23.47
C LEU A 6 7.64 11.94 22.95
N LEU A 7 8.22 11.77 21.76
CA LEU A 7 8.54 10.44 21.22
C LEU A 7 9.45 9.65 22.17
N LEU A 8 10.50 10.29 22.69
CA LEU A 8 11.39 9.70 23.70
C LEU A 8 10.65 9.32 24.98
N LYS A 9 9.78 10.19 25.50
CA LYS A 9 8.97 9.89 26.71
C LYS A 9 8.06 8.68 26.48
N ILE A 10 7.41 8.59 25.32
CA ILE A 10 6.54 7.48 24.96
C ILE A 10 7.33 6.17 24.91
N LEU A 11 8.41 6.12 24.11
CA LEU A 11 9.26 4.93 23.99
C LEU A 11 9.82 4.49 25.35
N LYS A 12 10.32 5.44 26.14
CA LYS A 12 10.81 5.19 27.51
C LYS A 12 9.73 4.56 28.38
N LYS A 13 8.52 5.11 28.35
CA LYS A 13 7.41 4.60 29.15
C LYS A 13 6.99 3.20 28.71
N THR A 14 6.85 2.96 27.41
CA THR A 14 6.45 1.68 26.83
C THR A 14 7.42 0.55 27.18
N LEU A 15 8.72 0.78 27.05
CA LEU A 15 9.77 -0.22 27.31
C LEU A 15 10.24 -0.28 28.77
N SER A 16 9.72 0.59 29.65
CA SER A 16 10.14 0.58 31.06
C SER A 16 9.82 -0.72 31.80
N SER A 17 8.86 -1.53 31.31
CA SER A 17 8.63 -2.91 31.79
C SER A 17 9.46 -3.97 31.08
N GLY A 18 10.53 -3.60 30.40
CA GLY A 18 11.24 -4.50 29.49
C GLY A 18 10.53 -4.61 28.13
N GLY A 19 10.83 -5.70 27.42
CA GLY A 19 10.53 -5.86 25.99
C GLY A 19 11.80 -5.80 25.14
N GLU A 20 11.71 -6.35 23.93
CA GLU A 20 12.82 -6.34 22.97
C GLU A 20 12.76 -5.12 22.04
N TYR A 21 11.55 -4.65 21.72
CA TYR A 21 11.37 -3.56 20.76
C TYR A 21 10.11 -2.74 21.05
N ALA A 22 10.13 -1.45 20.75
CA ALA A 22 8.95 -0.62 20.69
C ALA A 22 9.07 0.44 19.59
N ASP A 23 7.93 0.81 19.03
CA ASP A 23 7.83 1.91 18.08
C ASP A 23 6.65 2.82 18.36
N VAL A 24 6.71 4.00 17.74
CA VAL A 24 5.62 4.95 17.62
C VAL A 24 5.45 5.25 16.14
N PHE A 25 4.27 4.97 15.60
CA PHE A 25 3.86 5.32 14.24
C PHE A 25 2.80 6.42 14.32
N ALA A 26 3.13 7.64 13.90
CA ALA A 26 2.18 8.74 13.82
C ALA A 26 1.86 9.06 12.36
N GLU A 27 0.58 9.23 12.04
CA GLU A 27 0.15 9.60 10.70
C GLU A 27 -0.82 10.77 10.65
N HIS A 28 -0.78 11.46 9.52
CA HIS A 28 -1.75 12.46 9.12
C HIS A 28 -2.00 12.37 7.61
N ARG A 29 -3.21 11.97 7.23
CA ARG A 29 -3.62 11.66 5.86
C ARG A 29 -4.80 12.51 5.43
N ARG A 30 -4.74 13.06 4.21
CA ARG A 30 -5.83 13.82 3.58
C ARG A 30 -6.29 13.11 2.30
N PRO A 31 -7.31 12.24 2.37
CA PRO A 31 -7.87 11.60 1.20
C PRO A 31 -8.85 12.51 0.45
N THR A 32 -8.86 12.40 -0.88
CA THR A 32 -9.93 12.85 -1.78
C THR A 32 -10.48 11.64 -2.53
N SER A 33 -11.80 11.49 -2.60
CA SER A 33 -12.45 10.48 -3.45
C SER A 33 -13.65 11.11 -4.16
N ILE A 34 -13.72 10.91 -5.48
CA ILE A 34 -14.83 11.33 -6.33
C ILE A 34 -15.34 10.09 -7.05
N GLN A 35 -16.65 9.88 -7.02
CA GLN A 35 -17.32 8.79 -7.73
C GLN A 35 -18.43 9.37 -8.59
N LEU A 36 -18.37 9.06 -9.88
CA LEU A 36 -19.40 9.33 -10.86
C LEU A 36 -20.05 8.01 -11.26
N GLU A 37 -21.37 7.95 -11.15
CA GLU A 37 -22.20 6.86 -11.65
C GLU A 37 -23.40 7.47 -12.39
N ASP A 38 -23.88 6.84 -13.47
CA ASP A 38 -25.09 7.26 -14.19
C ASP A 38 -25.17 8.75 -14.56
N ASN A 39 -24.05 9.29 -15.09
CA ASN A 39 -23.86 10.70 -15.51
C ASN A 39 -23.93 11.72 -14.36
N LYS A 40 -23.92 11.27 -13.11
CA LYS A 40 -24.01 12.11 -11.93
C LYS A 40 -22.86 11.85 -10.99
N ILE A 41 -22.46 12.90 -10.28
CA ILE A 41 -21.51 12.74 -9.19
C ILE A 41 -22.30 12.23 -7.99
N GLU A 42 -22.12 10.95 -7.66
CA GLU A 42 -22.81 10.31 -6.53
C GLU A 42 -22.12 10.60 -5.20
N LYS A 43 -20.78 10.71 -5.22
CA LYS A 43 -20.00 10.94 -4.01
C LYS A 43 -18.79 11.82 -4.25
N ILE A 44 -18.65 12.85 -3.41
CA ILE A 44 -17.39 13.56 -3.19
C ILE A 44 -17.07 13.43 -1.71
N PHE A 45 -15.89 12.92 -1.40
CA PHE A 45 -15.39 12.80 -0.04
C PHE A 45 -14.01 13.45 0.06
N THR A 46 -13.87 14.33 1.04
CA THR A 46 -12.60 14.83 1.54
C THR A 46 -12.57 14.65 3.05
N GLY A 47 -11.39 14.42 3.61
CA GLY A 47 -11.28 14.21 5.05
C GLY A 47 -9.88 14.41 5.58
N VAL A 48 -9.77 14.20 6.88
CA VAL A 48 -8.51 14.05 7.59
C VAL A 48 -8.61 12.76 8.38
N ASP A 49 -7.59 11.93 8.25
CA ASP A 49 -7.41 10.71 9.02
C ASP A 49 -6.05 10.84 9.73
N SER A 50 -6.04 10.80 11.06
CA SER A 50 -4.83 11.06 11.83
C SER A 50 -4.88 10.32 13.15
N GLY A 51 -3.74 9.78 13.55
CA GLY A 51 -3.60 9.05 14.79
C GLY A 51 -2.16 8.65 15.05
N VAL A 52 -1.97 8.01 16.19
CA VAL A 52 -0.69 7.48 16.66
C VAL A 52 -0.91 6.05 17.13
N GLY A 53 -0.16 5.12 16.56
CA GLY A 53 -0.01 3.75 17.05
C GLY A 53 1.27 3.63 17.86
N ILE A 54 1.22 2.80 18.90
CA ILE A 54 2.38 2.42 19.71
C ILE A 54 2.43 0.90 19.74
N ARG A 55 3.56 0.32 19.37
CA ARG A 55 3.80 -1.13 19.43
C ARG A 55 4.87 -1.44 20.47
N LEU A 56 4.68 -2.56 21.18
CA LEU A 56 5.65 -3.18 22.06
C LEU A 56 5.78 -4.65 21.67
N ILE A 57 7.00 -5.12 21.45
CA ILE A 57 7.32 -6.52 21.20
C ILE A 57 8.08 -7.06 22.40
N ALA A 58 7.56 -8.15 22.97
CA ALA A 58 8.15 -8.82 24.11
C ALA A 58 7.90 -10.33 24.06
N ASN A 59 8.95 -11.15 24.17
CA ASN A 59 8.90 -12.62 24.17
C ASN A 59 8.09 -13.21 22.99
N GLY A 60 8.27 -12.67 21.78
CA GLY A 60 7.56 -13.11 20.58
C GLY A 60 6.07 -12.74 20.56
N LYS A 61 5.63 -11.82 21.41
CA LYS A 61 4.27 -11.27 21.42
C LYS A 61 4.30 -9.80 21.07
N THR A 62 3.27 -9.36 20.34
CA THR A 62 3.05 -7.97 19.97
C THR A 62 1.88 -7.40 20.77
N TYR A 63 2.14 -6.29 21.47
CA TYR A 63 1.13 -5.48 22.14
C TYR A 63 0.99 -4.18 21.34
N TYR A 64 -0.23 -3.85 20.94
CA TYR A 64 -0.49 -2.69 20.09
C TYR A 64 -1.67 -1.90 20.62
N ALA A 65 -1.53 -0.58 20.61
CA ALA A 65 -2.60 0.33 20.96
C ALA A 65 -2.48 1.61 20.11
N PHE A 66 -3.61 2.25 19.84
CA PHE A 66 -3.66 3.45 19.00
C PHE A 66 -4.65 4.49 19.53
N SER A 67 -4.47 5.75 19.13
CA SER A 67 -5.33 6.87 19.50
C SER A 67 -5.39 7.92 18.40
N ASN A 68 -6.53 8.60 18.28
CA ASN A 68 -6.67 9.83 17.50
C ASN A 68 -6.49 11.11 18.35
N ASP A 69 -6.45 10.98 19.68
CA ASP A 69 -5.99 12.03 20.59
C ASP A 69 -4.46 11.97 20.68
N ILE A 70 -3.82 12.99 20.10
CA ILE A 70 -2.36 13.13 20.01
C ILE A 70 -1.75 13.91 21.18
N SER A 71 -2.53 14.22 22.22
CA SER A 71 -2.03 14.91 23.40
C SER A 71 -1.01 14.05 24.15
N GLU A 72 0.01 14.69 24.75
CA GLU A 72 1.03 14.00 25.56
C GLU A 72 0.39 13.13 26.64
N LYS A 73 -0.66 13.62 27.30
CA LYS A 73 -1.39 12.86 28.31
C LYS A 73 -1.96 11.56 27.74
N ALA A 74 -2.74 11.63 26.66
CA ALA A 74 -3.37 10.45 26.06
C ALA A 74 -2.34 9.43 25.58
N LEU A 75 -1.27 9.88 24.92
CA LEU A 75 -0.22 8.99 24.41
C LEU A 75 0.58 8.32 25.55
N LEU A 76 0.85 9.04 26.65
CA LEU A 76 1.49 8.45 27.82
C LEU A 76 0.55 7.49 28.57
N GLU A 77 -0.76 7.72 28.58
CA GLU A 77 -1.74 6.76 29.11
C GLU A 77 -1.81 5.49 28.26
N LEU A 78 -1.76 5.64 26.93
CA LEU A 78 -1.70 4.55 25.96
C LEU A 78 -0.43 3.68 26.16
N ALA A 79 0.74 4.31 26.23
CA ALA A 79 2.00 3.65 26.54
C ALA A 79 1.97 2.95 27.91
N GLY A 80 1.36 3.57 28.91
CA GLY A 80 1.17 2.97 30.24
C GLY A 80 0.25 1.74 30.23
N SER A 81 -0.75 1.72 29.35
CA SER A 81 -1.65 0.57 29.19
C SER A 81 -0.93 -0.61 28.55
N LEU A 82 -0.09 -0.37 27.53
CA LEU A 82 0.77 -1.41 26.94
C LEU A 82 1.75 -1.99 27.96
N LYS A 83 2.39 -1.12 28.75
CA LYS A 83 3.23 -1.52 29.89
C LYS A 83 2.45 -2.45 30.84
N ALA A 84 1.25 -2.05 31.26
CA ALA A 84 0.45 -2.85 32.19
C ALA A 84 0.06 -4.21 31.61
N LEU A 85 -0.29 -4.28 30.33
CA LEU A 85 -0.58 -5.53 29.63
C LEU A 85 0.64 -6.45 29.55
N HIS A 86 1.82 -5.89 29.29
CA HIS A 86 3.07 -6.64 29.29
C HIS A 86 3.38 -7.21 30.69
N LEU A 87 3.31 -6.38 31.74
CA LEU A 87 3.52 -6.80 33.13
C LEU A 87 2.57 -7.92 33.57
N ALA A 88 1.31 -7.89 33.11
CA ALA A 88 0.34 -8.93 33.41
C ALA A 88 0.66 -10.29 32.76
N SER A 89 1.55 -10.31 31.75
CA SER A 89 1.82 -11.48 30.92
C SER A 89 3.05 -12.31 31.31
N GLY A 90 3.85 -11.88 32.30
CA GLY A 90 5.02 -12.62 32.76
C GLY A 90 6.08 -11.77 33.47
N LYS A 91 7.29 -12.33 33.62
CA LYS A 91 8.42 -11.63 34.24
C LYS A 91 8.83 -10.43 33.40
N SER A 92 8.91 -9.28 34.07
CA SER A 92 9.46 -8.03 33.56
C SER A 92 10.66 -7.66 34.41
N GLU A 93 11.69 -7.12 33.79
CA GLU A 93 12.77 -6.43 34.48
C GLU A 93 12.67 -4.95 34.11
N ASP A 94 12.65 -4.08 35.12
CA ASP A 94 12.78 -2.65 34.88
C ASP A 94 14.15 -2.42 34.22
N LYS A 95 14.13 -1.91 33.00
CA LYS A 95 15.33 -1.50 32.27
C LYS A 95 15.34 0.01 32.14
N ASP A 96 16.44 0.61 32.60
CA ASP A 96 16.78 1.96 32.20
C ASP A 96 17.58 1.89 30.90
N PHE A 97 17.14 2.62 29.88
CA PHE A 97 17.81 2.67 28.59
C PHE A 97 17.88 4.12 28.10
N THR A 98 19.05 4.46 27.55
CA THR A 98 19.29 5.75 26.93
C THR A 98 19.03 5.60 25.43
N LEU A 99 18.10 6.40 24.92
CA LEU A 99 17.79 6.50 23.50
C LEU A 99 18.30 7.83 22.97
N ASP A 100 19.00 7.77 21.85
CA ASP A 100 19.31 8.92 21.01
C ASP A 100 18.63 8.70 19.66
N LEU A 101 17.58 9.48 19.38
CA LEU A 101 16.77 9.34 18.16
C LEU A 101 17.48 10.01 16.98
N ARG A 102 18.15 9.21 16.16
CA ARG A 102 18.85 9.68 14.96
C ARG A 102 17.92 9.64 13.75
N LYS A 103 17.90 10.71 12.96
CA LYS A 103 17.08 10.75 11.75
C LYS A 103 17.65 9.83 10.67
N GLN A 104 16.86 8.85 10.23
CA GLN A 104 17.12 8.00 9.08
C GLN A 104 17.04 8.81 7.78
N ARG A 105 17.82 8.39 6.78
CA ARG A 105 17.79 8.97 5.43
C ARG A 105 17.26 7.92 4.45
N PRO A 106 16.38 8.29 3.52
CA PRO A 106 15.87 7.34 2.57
C PRO A 106 16.94 7.01 1.51
N ASN A 107 16.86 5.82 0.92
CA ASN A 107 17.73 5.42 -0.19
C ASN A 107 17.32 6.05 -1.52
N VAL A 108 16.05 6.44 -1.63
CA VAL A 108 15.44 7.02 -2.81
C VAL A 108 14.58 8.22 -2.43
N ASP A 109 14.45 9.14 -3.38
CA ASP A 109 13.55 10.28 -3.25
C ASP A 109 12.66 10.37 -4.49
N TYR A 110 11.37 10.65 -4.26
CA TYR A 110 10.37 10.74 -5.32
C TYR A 110 9.94 12.19 -5.45
N THR A 111 10.14 12.75 -6.64
CA THR A 111 9.71 14.12 -6.93
C THR A 111 8.27 14.12 -7.44
N ILE A 112 7.38 14.73 -6.67
CA ILE A 112 6.01 15.02 -7.09
C ILE A 112 5.95 16.43 -7.68
N LYS A 113 5.52 16.55 -8.94
CA LYS A 113 5.45 17.82 -9.65
C LYS A 113 4.19 18.60 -9.28
N LEU A 114 3.04 17.92 -9.25
CA LEU A 114 1.74 18.53 -9.00
C LEU A 114 1.08 17.85 -7.79
N LEU A 115 1.23 18.47 -6.62
CA LEU A 115 0.60 17.97 -5.39
C LEU A 115 -0.94 17.97 -5.52
N PRO A 116 -1.62 16.81 -5.36
CA PRO A 116 -3.07 16.72 -5.50
C PRO A 116 -3.85 17.64 -4.54
N GLU A 117 -3.30 17.98 -3.38
CA GLU A 117 -3.91 18.92 -2.42
C GLU A 117 -4.02 20.36 -2.95
N LYS A 118 -3.18 20.74 -3.93
CA LYS A 118 -3.20 22.08 -4.56
C LYS A 118 -4.13 22.17 -5.76
N ILE A 119 -4.70 21.04 -6.19
CA ILE A 119 -5.56 20.97 -7.37
C ILE A 119 -7.02 21.19 -6.95
N PRO A 120 -7.72 22.19 -7.52
CA PRO A 120 -9.12 22.43 -7.23
C PRO A 120 -10.00 21.20 -7.51
N ILE A 121 -11.03 21.00 -6.68
CA ILE A 121 -11.93 19.84 -6.81
C ILE A 121 -12.59 19.78 -8.19
N ASP A 122 -12.93 20.93 -8.78
CA ASP A 122 -13.57 20.99 -10.10
C ASP A 122 -12.70 20.38 -11.20
N LYS A 123 -11.37 20.55 -11.12
CA LYS A 123 -10.43 19.90 -12.06
C LYS A 123 -10.41 18.38 -11.92
N LYS A 124 -10.60 17.87 -10.70
CA LYS A 124 -10.71 16.43 -10.45
C LYS A 124 -12.06 15.89 -10.93
N ILE A 125 -13.14 16.68 -10.79
CA ILE A 125 -14.48 16.36 -11.32
C ILE A 125 -14.46 16.30 -12.85
N GLU A 126 -13.76 17.22 -13.52
CA GLU A 126 -13.59 17.23 -14.97
C GLU A 126 -13.05 15.88 -15.49
N LEU A 127 -12.10 15.24 -14.78
CA LEU A 127 -11.54 13.94 -15.16
C LEU A 127 -12.59 12.83 -15.20
N VAL A 128 -13.35 12.64 -14.13
CA VAL A 128 -14.36 11.58 -14.08
C VAL A 128 -15.50 11.83 -15.08
N ARG A 129 -15.84 13.10 -15.33
CA ARG A 129 -16.82 13.47 -16.36
C ARG A 129 -16.31 13.16 -17.76
N ALA A 130 -15.06 13.51 -18.08
CA ALA A 130 -14.44 13.23 -19.36
C ALA A 130 -14.41 11.72 -19.68
N ALA A 131 -14.03 10.89 -18.69
CA ALA A 131 -14.09 9.44 -18.82
C ALA A 131 -15.52 8.92 -19.03
N ASN A 132 -16.50 9.43 -18.28
CA ASN A 132 -17.90 9.01 -18.42
C ASN A 132 -18.48 9.36 -19.81
N THR A 133 -18.28 10.59 -20.28
CA THR A 133 -18.75 11.02 -21.60
C THR A 133 -18.10 10.18 -22.69
N THR A 134 -16.78 10.04 -22.65
CA THR A 134 -16.03 9.24 -23.63
C THR A 134 -16.52 7.79 -23.71
N ALA A 135 -16.70 7.14 -22.56
CA ALA A 135 -17.17 5.77 -22.54
C ALA A 135 -18.57 5.60 -23.14
N ARG A 136 -19.50 6.51 -22.84
CA ARG A 136 -20.88 6.43 -23.34
C ARG A 136 -20.99 6.76 -24.83
N ASP A 137 -20.18 7.70 -25.31
CA ASP A 137 -20.18 8.11 -26.71
C ASP A 137 -19.51 7.07 -27.62
N PHE A 138 -18.64 6.22 -27.09
CA PHE A 138 -17.90 5.22 -27.86
C PHE A 138 -18.78 4.09 -28.41
N ASP A 139 -19.67 3.50 -27.60
CA ASP A 139 -20.52 2.39 -28.03
C ASP A 139 -21.89 2.39 -27.32
N LYS A 140 -22.97 2.26 -28.10
CA LYS A 140 -24.36 2.26 -27.63
C LYS A 140 -24.71 1.10 -26.68
N ARG A 141 -23.88 0.06 -26.66
CA ARG A 141 -24.02 -1.10 -25.76
C ARG A 141 -23.54 -0.80 -24.35
N VAL A 142 -22.81 0.30 -24.12
CA VAL A 142 -22.46 0.77 -22.79
C VAL A 142 -23.73 1.17 -22.04
N ARG A 143 -24.01 0.48 -20.93
CA ARG A 143 -25.19 0.70 -20.09
C ARG A 143 -24.85 1.50 -18.85
N GLN A 144 -23.78 1.13 -18.17
CA GLN A 144 -23.33 1.80 -16.95
C GLN A 144 -21.86 2.17 -17.06
N VAL A 145 -21.53 3.33 -16.48
CA VAL A 145 -20.17 3.82 -16.33
C VAL A 145 -20.00 4.26 -14.90
N LEU A 146 -19.03 3.67 -14.22
CA LEU A 146 -18.56 4.08 -12.91
C LEU A 146 -17.14 4.61 -13.07
N ALA A 147 -16.97 5.92 -12.95
CA ALA A 147 -15.66 6.58 -13.00
C ALA A 147 -15.29 7.07 -11.60
N GLY A 148 -14.15 6.58 -11.11
CA GLY A 148 -13.62 6.90 -9.78
C GLY A 148 -12.29 7.62 -9.88
N TYR A 149 -12.15 8.72 -9.16
CA TYR A 149 -10.89 9.40 -8.90
C TYR A 149 -10.58 9.33 -7.40
N ARG A 150 -9.34 9.02 -7.04
CA ARG A 150 -8.87 8.99 -5.65
C ARG A 150 -7.47 9.57 -5.56
N ASP A 151 -7.24 10.40 -4.55
CA ASP A 151 -5.89 10.80 -4.15
C ASP A 151 -5.74 10.81 -2.63
N PHE A 152 -4.52 10.80 -2.16
CA PHE A 152 -4.20 11.24 -0.80
C PHE A 152 -2.79 11.79 -0.70
N VAL A 153 -2.60 12.68 0.28
CA VAL A 153 -1.29 13.03 0.85
C VAL A 153 -1.26 12.49 2.27
N GLN A 154 -0.28 11.65 2.58
CA GLN A 154 -0.06 11.07 3.91
C GLN A 154 1.32 11.48 4.40
N ARG A 155 1.38 12.02 5.61
CA ARG A 155 2.64 12.27 6.33
C ARG A 155 2.74 11.25 7.45
N VAL A 156 3.87 10.56 7.51
CA VAL A 156 4.16 9.55 8.54
C VAL A 156 5.41 9.94 9.32
N GLN A 157 5.39 9.69 10.62
CA GLN A 157 6.52 9.82 11.53
C GLN A 157 6.68 8.49 12.25
N ILE A 158 7.88 7.96 12.25
CA ILE A 158 8.21 6.69 12.90
C ILE A 158 9.33 6.97 13.89
N ALA A 159 9.22 6.45 15.09
CA ALA A 159 10.28 6.48 16.09
C ALA A 159 10.42 5.10 16.72
N THR A 160 11.63 4.58 16.79
CA THR A 160 11.88 3.20 17.23
C THR A 160 12.82 3.16 18.43
N SER A 161 12.73 2.09 19.20
CA SER A 161 13.65 1.79 20.29
C SER A 161 15.06 1.41 19.84
N ASP A 162 15.29 1.26 18.54
CA ASP A 162 16.63 1.11 17.96
C ASP A 162 17.35 2.45 17.79
N GLY A 163 16.74 3.53 18.28
CA GLY A 163 17.38 4.85 18.34
C GLY A 163 17.34 5.58 17.01
N PHE A 164 16.24 5.45 16.26
CA PHE A 164 16.05 6.22 15.05
C PHE A 164 14.65 6.76 14.86
N THR A 165 14.55 7.79 14.02
CA THR A 165 13.30 8.35 13.51
C THR A 165 13.31 8.39 12.00
N ALA A 166 12.15 8.13 11.40
CA ALA A 166 11.93 8.28 9.96
C ALA A 166 10.70 9.14 9.71
N GLU A 167 10.72 9.89 8.62
CA GLU A 167 9.60 10.72 8.17
C GLU A 167 9.42 10.52 6.68
N ASP A 168 8.18 10.31 6.23
CA ASP A 168 7.85 10.21 4.82
C ASP A 168 6.62 11.06 4.49
N GLU A 169 6.58 11.58 3.26
CA GLU A 169 5.40 12.17 2.66
C GLU A 169 5.04 11.35 1.43
N ARG A 170 3.94 10.59 1.55
CA ARG A 170 3.44 9.64 0.57
C ARG A 170 2.27 10.25 -0.17
N ILE A 171 2.42 10.40 -1.48
CA ILE A 171 1.39 10.92 -2.37
C ILE A 171 0.96 9.81 -3.31
N HIS A 172 -0.34 9.56 -3.37
CA HIS A 172 -0.92 8.62 -4.32
C HIS A 172 -2.07 9.25 -5.07
N THR A 173 -2.14 8.93 -6.37
CA THR A 173 -3.24 9.29 -7.25
C THR A 173 -3.67 8.05 -8.02
N LEU A 174 -4.98 7.86 -8.16
CA LEU A 174 -5.60 6.73 -8.85
C LEU A 174 -6.86 7.20 -9.58
N MET A 175 -7.00 6.78 -10.83
CA MET A 175 -8.27 6.77 -11.55
C MET A 175 -8.61 5.34 -11.95
N VAL A 176 -9.88 4.99 -11.80
CA VAL A 176 -10.43 3.71 -12.24
C VAL A 176 -11.73 3.95 -12.97
N VAL A 177 -11.93 3.26 -14.09
CA VAL A 177 -13.18 3.31 -14.87
C VAL A 177 -13.69 1.88 -15.02
N HIS A 178 -14.88 1.64 -14.50
CA HIS A 178 -15.61 0.39 -14.70
C HIS A 178 -16.74 0.62 -15.69
N ILE A 179 -16.90 -0.33 -16.60
CA ILE A 179 -17.89 -0.31 -17.67
C ILE A 179 -18.75 -1.56 -17.58
N VAL A 180 -20.05 -1.38 -17.77
CA VAL A 180 -20.99 -2.47 -18.01
C VAL A 180 -21.55 -2.31 -19.41
N VAL A 181 -21.40 -3.34 -20.24
CA VAL A 181 -21.97 -3.42 -21.58
C VAL A 181 -23.06 -4.49 -21.64
N SER A 182 -24.06 -4.28 -22.50
CA SER A 182 -25.07 -5.30 -22.77
C SER A 182 -25.48 -5.35 -24.23
N ASP A 183 -25.55 -6.58 -24.75
CA ASP A 183 -25.94 -6.90 -26.12
C ASP A 183 -26.77 -8.20 -26.14
N ASN A 184 -27.97 -8.16 -26.74
CA ASN A 184 -28.89 -9.29 -26.86
C ASN A 184 -29.08 -10.14 -25.58
N GLY A 185 -29.25 -9.49 -24.43
CA GLY A 185 -29.45 -10.15 -23.13
C GLY A 185 -28.17 -10.64 -22.45
N THR A 186 -27.01 -10.55 -23.10
CA THR A 186 -25.71 -10.78 -22.48
C THR A 186 -25.25 -9.50 -21.79
N ILE A 187 -24.70 -9.62 -20.58
CA ILE A 187 -24.09 -8.51 -19.83
C ILE A 187 -22.65 -8.88 -19.55
N GLN A 188 -21.74 -7.95 -19.80
CA GLN A 188 -20.32 -8.11 -19.52
C GLN A 188 -19.76 -6.84 -18.91
N THR A 189 -18.65 -6.99 -18.21
CA THR A 189 -17.97 -5.89 -17.55
C THR A 189 -16.51 -5.84 -17.97
N GLY A 190 -15.91 -4.69 -17.77
CA GLY A 190 -14.49 -4.46 -17.98
C GLY A 190 -14.08 -3.19 -17.26
N TYR A 191 -12.79 -3.09 -16.98
CA TYR A 191 -12.26 -1.93 -16.29
C TYR A 191 -10.85 -1.64 -16.77
N GLU A 192 -10.44 -0.40 -16.52
CA GLU A 192 -9.07 0.04 -16.63
C GLU A 192 -8.76 1.00 -15.50
N GLN A 193 -7.48 1.06 -15.13
CA GLN A 193 -7.01 1.96 -14.08
C GLN A 193 -5.66 2.57 -14.44
N ALA A 194 -5.40 3.75 -13.90
CA ALA A 194 -4.09 4.38 -13.90
C ALA A 194 -3.82 4.99 -12.52
N GLY A 195 -2.66 4.68 -11.94
CA GLY A 195 -2.30 5.22 -10.64
C GLY A 195 -0.93 4.76 -10.17
N GLY A 196 -0.48 5.36 -9.07
CA GLY A 196 0.84 5.11 -8.52
C GLY A 196 1.18 6.05 -7.37
N SER A 197 2.43 6.02 -6.93
CA SER A 197 3.02 7.01 -6.02
C SER A 197 3.40 8.27 -6.81
N ILE A 198 2.40 8.94 -7.37
CA ILE A 198 2.52 10.05 -8.32
C ILE A 198 1.46 11.12 -8.01
N GLY A 199 1.77 12.38 -8.28
CA GLY A 199 0.83 13.47 -8.14
C GLY A 199 -0.17 13.57 -9.30
N PHE A 200 -0.79 14.73 -9.40
CA PHE A 200 -1.78 15.02 -10.44
C PHE A 200 -1.18 15.06 -11.85
N GLU A 201 0.15 15.15 -11.98
CA GLU A 201 0.88 15.03 -13.24
C GLU A 201 0.67 13.69 -13.95
N LEU A 202 0.12 12.67 -13.25
CA LEU A 202 -0.37 11.44 -13.88
C LEU A 202 -1.22 11.73 -15.13
N PHE A 203 -2.12 12.71 -15.04
CA PHE A 203 -3.08 13.04 -16.10
C PHE A 203 -2.50 13.92 -17.21
N GLU A 204 -1.24 14.36 -17.10
CA GLU A 204 -0.49 14.92 -18.22
C GLU A 204 -0.03 13.81 -19.20
N SER A 205 0.20 12.60 -18.66
CA SER A 205 0.71 11.45 -19.42
C SER A 205 -0.36 10.44 -19.81
N ILE A 206 -1.41 10.30 -19.00
CA ILE A 206 -2.50 9.34 -19.21
C ILE A 206 -3.82 10.09 -19.12
N LYS A 207 -4.49 10.25 -20.25
CA LYS A 207 -5.75 10.97 -20.31
C LYS A 207 -6.89 10.11 -19.74
N PRO A 208 -7.87 10.72 -19.03
CA PRO A 208 -9.04 9.99 -18.52
C PRO A 208 -9.83 9.31 -19.64
N GLU A 209 -9.85 9.90 -20.84
CA GLU A 209 -10.47 9.33 -22.04
C GLU A 209 -9.80 8.01 -22.45
N ASP A 210 -8.47 7.93 -22.43
CA ASP A 210 -7.73 6.71 -22.81
C ASP A 210 -8.03 5.54 -21.85
N ILE A 211 -8.16 5.84 -20.55
CA ILE A 211 -8.56 4.85 -19.53
C ILE A 211 -9.97 4.34 -19.82
N ALA A 212 -10.89 5.26 -20.11
CA ALA A 212 -12.28 4.92 -20.43
C ALA A 212 -12.40 4.06 -21.69
N LEU A 213 -11.70 4.44 -22.77
CA LEU A 213 -11.70 3.70 -24.04
C LEU A 213 -11.21 2.26 -23.84
N LYS A 214 -10.08 2.06 -23.15
CA LYS A 214 -9.57 0.72 -22.84
C LYS A 214 -10.55 -0.11 -22.02
N ALA A 215 -11.21 0.50 -21.03
CA ALA A 215 -12.23 -0.19 -20.23
C ALA A 215 -13.43 -0.63 -21.09
N VAL A 216 -13.88 0.21 -22.03
CA VAL A 216 -14.95 -0.13 -22.97
C VAL A 216 -14.51 -1.24 -23.92
N GLU A 217 -13.33 -1.14 -24.53
CA GLU A 217 -12.78 -2.16 -25.44
C GLU A 217 -12.70 -3.54 -24.77
N ARG A 218 -12.19 -3.60 -23.52
CA ARG A 218 -12.15 -4.83 -22.72
C ARG A 218 -13.55 -5.40 -22.49
N SER A 219 -14.52 -4.55 -22.16
CA SER A 219 -15.90 -4.96 -21.91
C SER A 219 -16.55 -5.53 -23.18
N LEU A 220 -16.36 -4.86 -24.33
CA LEU A 220 -16.88 -5.29 -25.63
C LEU A 220 -16.21 -6.59 -26.12
N MET A 221 -14.93 -6.77 -25.84
CA MET A 221 -14.23 -8.03 -26.11
C MET A 221 -14.90 -9.20 -25.37
N MET A 222 -15.31 -8.99 -24.12
CA MET A 222 -15.97 -10.01 -23.31
C MET A 222 -17.37 -10.38 -23.81
N LEU A 223 -18.10 -9.47 -24.48
CA LEU A 223 -19.40 -9.82 -25.09
C LEU A 223 -19.27 -10.93 -26.14
N ASN A 224 -18.13 -10.98 -26.83
CA ASN A 224 -17.86 -11.95 -27.89
C ASN A 224 -17.02 -13.15 -27.41
N ALA A 225 -16.66 -13.17 -26.12
CA ALA A 225 -15.80 -14.22 -25.57
C ALA A 225 -16.57 -15.54 -25.47
N ARG A 226 -16.03 -16.57 -26.13
CA ARG A 226 -16.50 -17.95 -25.93
C ARG A 226 -16.03 -18.49 -24.59
N ARG A 227 -16.70 -19.55 -24.12
CA ARG A 227 -16.24 -20.32 -22.94
C ARG A 227 -14.80 -20.80 -23.14
N ALA A 228 -13.95 -20.56 -22.14
CA ALA A 228 -12.58 -21.05 -22.14
C ALA A 228 -12.55 -22.60 -22.09
N PRO A 229 -11.60 -23.27 -22.77
CA PRO A 229 -11.40 -24.70 -22.63
C PRO A 229 -10.94 -25.07 -21.21
N GLY A 230 -11.36 -26.24 -20.74
CA GLY A 230 -10.90 -26.79 -19.45
C GLY A 230 -9.77 -27.80 -19.61
N GLY A 231 -8.94 -27.95 -18.58
CA GLY A 231 -7.86 -28.94 -18.52
C GLY A 231 -6.46 -28.34 -18.45
N ARG A 232 -5.44 -29.21 -18.37
CA ARG A 232 -4.03 -28.78 -18.40
C ARG A 232 -3.65 -28.41 -19.82
N MET A 233 -3.15 -27.20 -20.01
CA MET A 233 -2.64 -26.71 -21.29
C MET A 233 -1.53 -25.68 -21.08
N PRO A 234 -0.65 -25.48 -22.06
CA PRO A 234 0.27 -24.35 -22.06
C PRO A 234 -0.50 -23.03 -22.06
N VAL A 235 -0.04 -22.06 -21.26
CA VAL A 235 -0.62 -20.72 -21.18
C VAL A 235 0.48 -19.69 -21.41
N VAL A 236 0.24 -18.77 -22.33
CA VAL A 236 1.09 -17.58 -22.50
C VAL A 236 0.40 -16.45 -21.75
N ILE A 237 1.07 -15.93 -20.73
CA ILE A 237 0.55 -14.88 -19.85
C ILE A 237 1.18 -13.55 -20.24
N SER A 238 0.40 -12.48 -20.29
CA SER A 238 0.93 -11.13 -20.48
C SER A 238 1.85 -10.77 -19.31
N SER A 239 2.78 -9.83 -19.50
CA SER A 239 3.68 -9.40 -18.43
C SER A 239 2.94 -8.87 -17.20
N GLU A 240 1.83 -8.16 -17.41
CA GLU A 240 1.00 -7.61 -16.32
C GLU A 240 0.34 -8.70 -15.48
N ALA A 241 -0.36 -9.65 -16.14
CA ALA A 241 -0.99 -10.77 -15.44
C ALA A 241 0.05 -11.76 -14.87
N GLY A 242 1.22 -11.87 -15.52
CA GLY A 242 2.35 -12.65 -15.03
C GLY A 242 2.88 -12.12 -13.70
N GLY A 243 2.88 -10.80 -13.50
CA GLY A 243 3.22 -10.18 -12.23
C GLY A 243 2.33 -10.66 -11.08
N THR A 244 1.01 -10.72 -11.29
CA THR A 244 0.06 -11.26 -10.29
C THR A 244 0.31 -12.74 -10.01
N MET A 245 0.56 -13.54 -11.05
CA MET A 245 0.92 -14.96 -10.85
C MET A 245 2.18 -15.11 -9.99
N ILE A 246 3.21 -14.29 -10.18
CA ILE A 246 4.42 -14.32 -9.35
C ILE A 246 4.14 -13.89 -7.91
N HIS A 247 3.28 -12.88 -7.71
CA HIS A 247 2.85 -12.43 -6.39
C HIS A 247 2.21 -13.56 -5.58
N GLU A 248 1.28 -14.31 -6.18
CA GLU A 248 0.59 -15.41 -5.51
C GLU A 248 1.46 -16.67 -5.38
N ALA A 249 2.15 -17.06 -6.45
CA ALA A 249 2.87 -18.33 -6.51
C ALA A 249 4.16 -18.30 -5.67
N ILE A 250 4.80 -17.13 -5.55
CA ILE A 250 6.09 -16.97 -4.89
C ILE A 250 6.02 -15.86 -3.84
N GLY A 251 5.54 -14.67 -4.20
CA GLY A 251 5.58 -13.45 -3.36
C GLY A 251 5.16 -13.70 -1.91
N HIS A 252 3.88 -14.00 -1.66
CA HIS A 252 3.38 -14.28 -0.31
C HIS A 252 4.12 -15.43 0.37
N GLY A 253 4.43 -16.49 -0.37
CA GLY A 253 5.18 -17.62 0.16
C GLY A 253 6.58 -17.25 0.66
N LEU A 254 7.14 -16.11 0.25
CA LEU A 254 8.44 -15.62 0.68
C LEU A 254 8.37 -14.52 1.75
N GLU A 255 7.18 -14.23 2.29
CA GLU A 255 7.05 -13.44 3.52
C GLU A 255 7.61 -14.24 4.71
N ALA A 256 8.51 -13.60 5.48
CA ALA A 256 9.32 -14.29 6.48
C ALA A 256 8.50 -14.83 7.65
N ASP A 257 7.40 -14.16 8.02
CA ASP A 257 6.48 -14.62 9.05
C ASP A 257 5.90 -16.01 8.72
N LEU A 258 5.41 -16.21 7.51
CA LEU A 258 4.88 -17.49 7.02
C LEU A 258 5.99 -18.54 6.92
N ALA A 259 7.18 -18.16 6.43
CA ALA A 259 8.31 -19.06 6.25
C ALA A 259 8.93 -19.51 7.59
N GLN A 260 9.04 -18.62 8.56
CA GLN A 260 9.62 -18.93 9.88
C GLN A 260 8.67 -19.75 10.74
N GLN A 261 7.35 -19.51 10.64
CA GLN A 261 6.34 -20.33 11.30
C GLN A 261 6.16 -21.72 10.67
N GLY A 262 6.80 -21.98 9.52
CA GLY A 262 6.67 -23.25 8.81
C GLY A 262 5.35 -23.39 8.04
N LEU A 263 4.62 -22.30 7.84
CA LEU A 263 3.33 -22.26 7.14
C LEU A 263 3.48 -22.08 5.63
N SER A 264 4.64 -21.60 5.18
CA SER A 264 4.97 -21.48 3.76
C SER A 264 5.53 -22.78 3.19
N VAL A 265 5.20 -23.08 1.92
CA VAL A 265 5.84 -24.14 1.12
C VAL A 265 7.34 -23.91 0.92
N TYR A 266 7.81 -22.67 1.09
CA TYR A 266 9.21 -22.28 0.93
C TYR A 266 10.00 -22.31 2.25
N SER A 267 9.40 -22.77 3.34
CA SER A 267 10.06 -22.86 4.65
C SER A 267 11.30 -23.76 4.57
N LYS A 268 12.46 -23.23 5.01
CA LYS A 268 13.76 -23.93 4.99
C LYS A 268 14.23 -24.34 3.57
N GLN A 269 13.76 -23.65 2.53
CA GLN A 269 14.14 -23.90 1.13
C GLN A 269 15.23 -22.93 0.60
N ILE A 270 15.86 -22.11 1.45
CA ILE A 270 16.95 -21.22 1.01
C ILE A 270 18.08 -22.07 0.43
N GLY A 271 18.52 -21.73 -0.79
CA GLY A 271 19.54 -22.46 -1.55
C GLY A 271 18.96 -23.51 -2.51
N GLU A 272 17.67 -23.83 -2.42
CA GLU A 272 17.01 -24.82 -3.26
C GLU A 272 16.45 -24.22 -4.55
N LEU A 273 16.31 -25.09 -5.57
CA LEU A 273 15.67 -24.73 -6.84
C LEU A 273 14.14 -24.73 -6.68
N VAL A 274 13.56 -23.53 -6.63
CA VAL A 274 12.11 -23.32 -6.41
C VAL A 274 11.35 -22.91 -7.67
N ALA A 275 12.07 -22.48 -8.71
CA ALA A 275 11.50 -22.10 -10.00
C ALA A 275 12.43 -22.52 -11.15
N SER A 276 11.95 -22.38 -12.39
CA SER A 276 12.80 -22.56 -13.58
C SER A 276 14.07 -21.70 -13.48
N PRO A 277 15.24 -22.19 -13.94
CA PRO A 277 16.47 -21.39 -13.98
C PRO A 277 16.38 -20.08 -14.80
N LEU A 278 15.34 -19.95 -15.62
CA LEU A 278 15.04 -18.73 -16.38
C LEU A 278 14.39 -17.62 -15.52
N VAL A 279 13.98 -17.92 -14.29
CA VAL A 279 13.20 -17.02 -13.42
C VAL A 279 14.11 -16.37 -12.39
N THR A 280 14.04 -15.04 -12.30
CA THR A 280 14.56 -14.25 -11.20
C THR A 280 13.43 -13.37 -10.67
N VAL A 281 13.17 -13.43 -9.36
CA VAL A 281 12.12 -12.68 -8.68
C VAL A 281 12.77 -11.68 -7.74
N ILE A 282 12.33 -10.44 -7.85
CA ILE A 282 12.85 -9.31 -7.09
C ILE A 282 11.66 -8.55 -6.53
N ASP A 283 11.67 -8.31 -5.23
CA ASP A 283 10.83 -7.30 -4.60
C ASP A 283 11.58 -5.97 -4.63
N ASP A 284 10.96 -4.93 -5.19
CA ASP A 284 11.64 -3.66 -5.46
C ASP A 284 10.73 -2.46 -5.18
N ALA A 285 10.84 -1.96 -3.94
CA ALA A 285 10.11 -0.77 -3.47
C ALA A 285 10.78 0.57 -3.89
N THR A 286 11.86 0.51 -4.68
CA THR A 286 12.67 1.70 -5.07
C THR A 286 12.27 2.30 -6.42
N LEU A 287 11.33 1.67 -7.13
CA LEU A 287 10.93 2.08 -8.47
C LEU A 287 10.14 3.40 -8.44
N PRO A 288 10.52 4.43 -9.20
CA PRO A 288 9.82 5.71 -9.18
C PRO A 288 8.37 5.58 -9.66
N ASN A 289 7.47 6.30 -9.00
CA ASN A 289 6.05 6.45 -9.33
C ASN A 289 5.22 5.16 -9.32
N LYS A 290 5.78 4.01 -8.94
CA LYS A 290 5.01 2.75 -8.85
C LYS A 290 4.20 2.71 -7.55
N ARG A 291 3.04 2.05 -7.60
CA ARG A 291 2.09 2.01 -6.48
C ARG A 291 2.64 1.37 -5.21
N GLY A 292 3.52 0.37 -5.34
CA GLY A 292 4.13 -0.33 -4.21
C GLY A 292 5.40 0.33 -3.68
N SER A 293 5.81 1.47 -4.22
CA SER A 293 7.06 2.13 -3.86
C SER A 293 6.90 3.11 -2.72
N PHE A 294 7.88 3.12 -1.82
CA PHE A 294 7.94 3.96 -0.64
C PHE A 294 9.40 4.38 -0.35
N ARG A 295 9.61 5.40 0.50
CA ARG A 295 10.96 5.80 0.92
C ARG A 295 11.42 5.04 2.15
N PHE A 296 10.48 4.85 3.06
CA PHE A 296 10.59 3.99 4.24
C PHE A 296 9.34 3.12 4.34
N ASP A 297 9.50 1.89 4.79
CA ASP A 297 8.35 1.10 5.25
C ASP A 297 7.76 1.70 6.53
N ASP A 298 6.75 1.05 7.09
CA ASP A 298 6.07 1.52 8.30
C ASP A 298 6.86 1.28 9.59
N GLU A 299 8.05 0.67 9.50
CA GLU A 299 9.00 0.50 10.60
C GLU A 299 10.18 1.49 10.52
N GLY A 300 10.26 2.26 9.44
CA GLY A 300 11.28 3.29 9.22
C GLY A 300 12.54 2.74 8.55
N THR A 301 12.50 1.52 8.00
CA THR A 301 13.58 0.93 7.22
C THR A 301 13.56 1.52 5.81
N PRO A 302 14.68 2.08 5.31
CA PRO A 302 14.77 2.61 3.96
C PRO A 302 14.43 1.54 2.91
N SER A 303 13.66 1.92 1.89
CA SER A 303 13.29 0.99 0.82
C SER A 303 14.51 0.44 0.10
N GLN A 304 14.40 -0.80 -0.34
CA GLN A 304 15.49 -1.54 -0.98
C GLN A 304 14.97 -2.44 -2.09
N LYS A 305 15.94 -2.93 -2.86
CA LYS A 305 15.72 -3.95 -3.88
C LYS A 305 16.19 -5.29 -3.31
N THR A 306 15.24 -6.17 -3.05
CA THR A 306 15.48 -7.48 -2.46
C THR A 306 15.35 -8.55 -3.53
N VAL A 307 16.46 -9.18 -3.89
CA VAL A 307 16.40 -10.36 -4.77
C VAL A 307 15.92 -11.54 -3.91
N LEU A 308 14.82 -12.17 -4.31
CA LEU A 308 14.20 -13.27 -3.57
C LEU A 308 14.53 -14.62 -4.21
N VAL A 309 14.45 -14.69 -5.54
CA VAL A 309 14.82 -15.87 -6.33
C VAL A 309 15.80 -15.44 -7.41
N LYS A 310 16.93 -16.13 -7.55
CA LYS A 310 17.94 -15.83 -8.58
C LYS A 310 18.19 -17.08 -9.42
N ASN A 311 17.91 -16.99 -10.72
CA ASN A 311 18.05 -18.12 -11.66
C ASN A 311 17.39 -19.41 -11.12
N GLY A 312 16.16 -19.30 -10.63
CA GLY A 312 15.37 -20.39 -10.06
C GLY A 312 15.69 -20.76 -8.61
N VAL A 313 16.79 -20.26 -8.03
CA VAL A 313 17.22 -20.60 -6.67
C VAL A 313 16.68 -19.59 -5.65
N LEU A 314 16.06 -20.06 -4.58
CA LEU A 314 15.60 -19.22 -3.47
C LEU A 314 16.80 -18.68 -2.69
N ILE A 315 16.90 -17.37 -2.52
CA ILE A 315 18.03 -16.74 -1.82
C ILE A 315 17.67 -16.01 -0.53
N GLY A 316 16.39 -15.68 -0.31
CA GLY A 316 15.95 -14.97 0.89
C GLY A 316 14.45 -14.77 0.98
N TYR A 317 14.02 -14.17 2.09
CA TYR A 317 12.64 -13.82 2.41
C TYR A 317 12.48 -12.30 2.54
N MET A 318 11.24 -11.81 2.53
CA MET A 318 10.88 -10.44 2.89
C MET A 318 10.61 -10.36 4.39
N TYR A 319 11.26 -9.44 5.08
CA TYR A 319 11.16 -9.24 6.52
C TYR A 319 10.48 -7.92 6.82
N ASP A 320 9.83 -7.87 7.97
CA ASP A 320 9.53 -6.64 8.70
C ASP A 320 10.77 -6.08 9.41
#